data_AF-A0A7L8S8R1-F1
#
_entry.id   AF-A0A7L8S8R1-F1
#
_cell.length_a   1.000
_cell.length_b   1.000
_cell.length_c   1.000
_cell.angle_alpha   90.00
_cell.angle_beta   90.00
_cell.angle_gamma   90.00
#
_symmetry.space_group_name_H-M   'P 1'
#
loop_
_entity.id
_entity.type
_entity.pdbx_description
1 polymer ?
#
loop_
_entity_poly.entity_id
_entity_poly.type
_entity_poly.pdbx_seq_one_letter_code
_entity_poly.pdbx_strand_id
1 'polypeptide(L)'
;MAKQVRLQGRSDVCALPFGINIITLIAFVFLVLYPAKFIGEAQGLTGDDVAIFAWRAGILACFVSGLIEFFGSFVAESIRRFTPRAALLAPVGGIGLCFLSMDFSFVPTPLRFSGSSHSVSHFCSILDGFASRVGSLPA
;
A
#
# COMPACT_ATOMS: atom_id res chain seq x y z
N MET A 1 17.22 -8.71 -1.59
CA MET A 1 18.05 -9.16 -0.45
C MET A 1 19.30 -9.92 -0.91
N ALA A 2 19.22 -11.21 -1.26
CA ALA A 2 20.41 -12.02 -1.60
C ALA A 2 21.25 -11.51 -2.79
N LYS A 3 20.64 -10.79 -3.74
CA LYS A 3 21.36 -10.16 -4.86
C LYS A 3 22.12 -8.89 -4.43
N GLN A 4 21.56 -8.07 -3.54
CA GLN A 4 22.23 -6.84 -3.07
C GLN A 4 23.36 -7.11 -2.08
N VAL A 5 23.19 -8.10 -1.18
CA VAL A 5 24.27 -8.58 -0.29
C VAL A 5 25.48 -9.05 -1.11
N ARG A 6 25.24 -9.81 -2.19
CA ARG A 6 26.30 -10.27 -3.09
C ARG A 6 26.96 -9.16 -3.90
N LEU A 7 26.20 -8.13 -4.31
CA LEU A 7 26.73 -7.03 -5.12
C LEU A 7 27.49 -5.98 -4.28
N GLN A 8 27.12 -5.76 -3.02
CA GLN A 8 27.73 -4.74 -2.16
C GLN A 8 28.78 -5.29 -1.18
N GLY A 9 28.89 -6.60 -1.01
CA GLY A 9 29.88 -7.24 -0.13
C GLY A 9 29.75 -6.85 1.35
N ARG A 10 28.63 -6.22 1.75
CA ARG A 10 28.35 -5.72 3.09
C ARG A 10 27.37 -6.63 3.81
N SER A 11 27.64 -6.90 5.09
CA SER A 11 26.76 -7.64 6.01
C SER A 11 25.54 -6.82 6.47
N ASP A 12 25.60 -5.49 6.34
CA ASP A 12 24.67 -4.57 7.01
C ASP A 12 23.48 -4.19 6.10
N VAL A 13 22.91 -5.19 5.42
CA VAL A 13 21.74 -4.96 4.56
C VAL A 13 20.47 -5.07 5.38
N CYS A 14 19.93 -3.92 5.79
CA CYS A 14 18.67 -3.84 6.52
C CYS A 14 17.47 -4.17 5.61
N ALA A 15 16.46 -4.86 6.15
CA ALA A 15 15.20 -5.11 5.46
C ALA A 15 14.49 -3.79 5.17
N LEU A 16 14.15 -3.55 3.90
CA LEU A 16 13.20 -2.49 3.56
C LEU A 16 11.86 -2.86 4.20
N PRO A 17 11.20 -1.95 4.92
CA PRO A 17 9.91 -2.26 5.54
C PRO A 17 8.90 -2.62 4.43
N PHE A 18 8.46 -3.88 4.39
CA PHE A 18 7.40 -4.36 3.49
C PHE A 18 5.99 -3.88 3.90
N GLY A 19 5.90 -2.87 4.75
CA GLY A 19 4.66 -2.37 5.34
C GLY A 19 3.68 -1.82 4.32
N ILE A 20 4.10 -1.41 3.11
CA ILE A 20 3.18 -0.84 2.11
C ILE A 20 2.04 -1.80 1.72
N ASN A 21 2.26 -3.11 1.81
CA ASN A 21 1.25 -4.12 1.47
C ASN A 21 0.08 -4.17 2.48
N ILE A 22 0.23 -3.64 3.69
CA ILE A 22 -0.86 -3.64 4.68
C ILE A 22 -2.08 -2.87 4.17
N ILE A 23 -1.88 -1.79 3.42
CA ILE A 23 -2.97 -0.96 2.89
C ILE A 23 -3.80 -1.77 1.89
N THR A 24 -3.14 -2.53 1.01
CA THR A 24 -3.82 -3.40 0.07
C THR A 24 -4.57 -4.54 0.76
N LEU A 25 -4.03 -5.08 1.86
CA LEU A 25 -4.69 -6.13 2.63
C LEU A 25 -5.93 -5.60 3.35
N ILE A 26 -5.84 -4.42 3.98
CA ILE A 26 -6.98 -3.73 4.60
C ILE A 26 -8.09 -3.51 3.56
N ALA A 27 -7.73 -3.00 2.38
CA ALA A 27 -8.67 -2.82 1.29
C ALA A 27 -9.34 -4.14 0.89
N PHE A 28 -8.58 -5.24 0.73
CA PHE A 28 -9.15 -6.56 0.42
C PHE A 28 -10.10 -7.07 1.49
N VAL A 29 -9.75 -6.91 2.77
CA VAL A 29 -10.60 -7.36 3.89
C VAL A 29 -11.93 -6.61 3.89
N PHE A 30 -11.91 -5.28 3.74
CA PHE A 30 -13.13 -4.46 3.81
C PHE A 30 -13.92 -4.40 2.49
N LEU A 31 -13.28 -4.48 1.33
CA LEU A 31 -13.94 -4.37 0.03
C LEU A 31 -14.27 -5.72 -0.61
N VAL A 32 -13.66 -6.82 -0.17
CA VAL A 32 -13.92 -8.17 -0.71
C VAL A 32 -14.52 -9.08 0.35
N LEU A 33 -13.82 -9.29 1.47
CA LEU A 33 -14.26 -10.27 2.47
C LEU A 33 -15.51 -9.80 3.22
N TYR A 34 -15.59 -8.51 3.58
CA TYR A 34 -16.77 -7.95 4.23
C TYR A 34 -18.04 -8.05 3.38
N PRO A 35 -18.08 -7.59 2.10
CA PRO A 35 -19.27 -7.79 1.28
C PRO A 35 -19.54 -9.27 0.95
N ALA A 36 -18.51 -10.10 0.80
CA ALA A 36 -18.70 -11.54 0.61
C ALA A 36 -19.40 -12.19 1.81
N LYS A 37 -19.02 -11.79 3.04
CA LYS A 37 -19.68 -12.21 4.26
C LYS A 37 -21.15 -11.75 4.28
N PHE A 38 -21.40 -10.48 4.00
CA PHE A 38 -22.75 -9.91 3.98
C PHE A 38 -23.67 -10.59 2.95
N ILE A 39 -23.15 -10.90 1.77
CA ILE A 39 -23.87 -11.67 0.74
C ILE A 39 -24.15 -13.10 1.22
N GLY A 40 -23.17 -13.76 1.85
CA GLY A 40 -23.35 -15.11 2.40
C GLY A 40 -24.42 -15.15 3.50
N GLU A 41 -24.42 -14.17 4.40
CA GLU A 41 -25.47 -14.02 5.44
C GLU A 41 -26.84 -13.74 4.81
N ALA A 42 -26.91 -12.90 3.77
CA ALA A 42 -28.15 -12.62 3.03
C ALA A 42 -28.69 -13.87 2.28
N GLN A 43 -27.81 -14.80 1.91
CA GLN A 43 -28.18 -16.09 1.32
C GLN A 43 -28.57 -17.15 2.37
N GLY A 44 -28.56 -16.81 3.66
CA GLY A 44 -28.96 -17.68 4.75
C GLY A 44 -27.87 -18.65 5.22
N LEU A 45 -26.61 -18.43 4.83
CA LEU A 45 -25.48 -19.18 5.36
C LEU A 45 -25.21 -18.72 6.81
N THR A 46 -24.86 -19.65 7.70
CA THR A 46 -24.57 -19.35 9.12
C THR A 46 -23.31 -20.06 9.59
N GLY A 47 -22.59 -19.43 10.53
CA GLY A 47 -21.40 -20.02 11.16
C GLY A 47 -20.25 -20.24 10.18
N ASP A 48 -19.72 -21.46 10.17
CA ASP A 48 -18.50 -21.82 9.42
C ASP A 48 -18.71 -21.77 7.90
N ASP A 49 -19.92 -21.99 7.41
CA ASP A 49 -20.22 -21.96 5.97
C ASP A 49 -20.03 -20.56 5.36
N VAL A 50 -20.36 -19.51 6.12
CA VAL A 50 -20.12 -18.11 5.72
C VAL A 50 -18.62 -17.82 5.64
N ALA A 51 -17.85 -18.32 6.61
CA ALA A 51 -16.41 -18.13 6.64
C ALA A 51 -15.73 -18.83 5.44
N ILE A 52 -16.15 -20.05 5.13
CA ILE A 52 -15.66 -20.81 3.97
C ILE A 52 -16.04 -20.10 2.67
N PHE A 53 -17.27 -19.58 2.57
CA PHE A 53 -17.72 -18.80 1.42
C PHE A 53 -16.87 -17.54 1.22
N ALA A 54 -16.67 -16.75 2.27
CA ALA A 54 -15.85 -15.54 2.23
C ALA A 54 -14.38 -15.84 1.88
N TRP A 55 -13.83 -16.95 2.39
CA TRP A 55 -12.46 -17.39 2.07
C TRP A 55 -12.31 -17.76 0.59
N ARG A 56 -13.28 -18.51 0.03
CA ARG A 56 -13.30 -18.85 -1.41
C ARG A 56 -13.45 -17.60 -2.28
N ALA A 57 -14.31 -16.67 -1.88
CA ALA A 57 -14.46 -15.39 -2.56
C ALA A 57 -13.16 -14.57 -2.54
N GLY A 58 -12.44 -14.57 -1.42
CA GLY A 58 -11.13 -13.94 -1.30
C GLY A 58 -10.09 -14.52 -2.25
N ILE A 59 -9.99 -15.85 -2.35
CA ILE A 59 -9.10 -16.52 -3.30
C ILE A 59 -9.46 -16.18 -4.75
N LEU A 60 -10.75 -16.20 -5.09
CA LEU A 60 -11.22 -15.82 -6.42
C LEU A 60 -10.87 -14.36 -6.74
N ALA A 61 -11.07 -13.44 -5.80
CA ALA A 61 -10.71 -12.05 -5.98
C ALA A 61 -9.20 -11.85 -6.17
N CYS A 62 -8.35 -12.57 -5.43
CA CYS A 62 -6.91 -12.56 -5.65
C CYS A 62 -6.56 -13.05 -7.07
N PHE A 63 -7.20 -14.12 -7.52
CA PHE A 63 -6.99 -14.66 -8.87
C PHE A 63 -7.42 -13.66 -9.96
N VAL A 64 -8.60 -13.06 -9.81
CA VAL A 64 -9.11 -12.04 -10.74
C VAL A 64 -8.21 -10.80 -10.75
N SER A 65 -7.73 -10.35 -9.59
CA SER A 65 -6.76 -9.24 -9.51
C SER A 65 -5.48 -9.56 -10.28
N GLY A 66 -4.91 -10.74 -10.09
CA GLY A 66 -3.72 -11.18 -10.82
C GLY A 66 -3.99 -11.30 -12.33
N LEU A 67 -5.18 -11.73 -12.73
CA LEU A 67 -5.59 -11.80 -14.13
C LEU A 67 -5.71 -10.40 -14.75
N ILE A 68 -6.28 -9.45 -14.03
CA ILE A 68 -6.36 -8.04 -14.45
C ILE A 68 -4.96 -7.45 -14.59
N GLU A 69 -4.05 -7.70 -13.65
CA GLU A 69 -2.65 -7.25 -13.72
C GLU A 69 -1.92 -7.90 -14.89
N PHE A 70 -2.16 -9.18 -15.14
CA PHE A 70 -1.57 -9.91 -16.26
C PHE A 70 -2.00 -9.30 -17.60
N PHE A 71 -3.30 -9.13 -17.82
CA PHE A 71 -3.80 -8.48 -19.04
C PHE A 71 -3.41 -7.01 -19.11
N GLY A 72 -3.42 -6.31 -17.97
CA GLY A 72 -2.99 -4.93 -17.84
C GLY A 72 -1.53 -4.74 -18.23
N SER A 73 -0.64 -5.71 -17.95
CA SER A 73 0.79 -5.63 -18.25
C SER A 73 1.09 -5.45 -19.74
N PHE A 74 0.28 -6.04 -20.63
CA PHE A 74 0.45 -5.90 -22.08
C PHE A 74 0.18 -4.46 -22.57
N VAL A 75 -0.72 -3.74 -21.91
CA VAL A 75 -1.07 -2.34 -22.24
C VAL A 75 -0.28 -1.35 -21.37
N ALA A 76 0.17 -1.79 -20.19
CA ALA A 76 0.84 -0.97 -19.19
C ALA A 76 2.11 -0.31 -19.72
N GLU A 77 2.87 -1.00 -20.57
CA GLU A 77 4.09 -0.43 -21.16
C GLU A 77 3.79 0.68 -22.17
N SER A 78 2.70 0.55 -22.95
CA SER A 78 2.26 1.64 -23.83
C SER A 78 1.75 2.84 -23.02
N ILE A 79 0.97 2.60 -21.97
CA ILE A 79 0.46 3.66 -21.08
C ILE A 79 1.63 4.38 -20.38
N ARG A 80 2.62 3.64 -19.86
CA ARG A 80 3.80 4.23 -19.19
C ARG A 80 4.57 5.23 -20.06
N ARG A 81 4.53 5.11 -21.39
CA ARG A 81 5.18 6.06 -22.30
C ARG A 81 4.44 7.40 -22.41
N PHE A 82 3.13 7.39 -22.20
CA PHE A 82 2.30 8.60 -22.20
C PHE A 82 2.11 9.19 -20.79
N THR A 83 2.29 8.37 -19.75
CA THR A 83 2.08 8.80 -18.36
C THR A 83 3.27 9.64 -17.85
N PRO A 84 3.07 10.90 -17.45
CA PRO A 84 4.13 11.74 -16.90
C PRO A 84 4.60 11.22 -15.54
N ARG A 85 5.90 11.40 -15.21
CA ARG A 85 6.50 10.95 -13.92
C ARG A 85 5.72 11.39 -12.68
N ALA A 86 5.03 12.53 -12.77
CA ALA A 86 4.16 13.03 -11.71
C ALA A 86 3.06 12.05 -11.29
N ALA A 87 2.50 11.28 -12.24
CA ALA A 87 1.45 10.30 -11.93
C ALA A 87 1.98 9.08 -11.15
N LEU A 88 3.27 8.74 -11.30
CA LEU A 88 3.89 7.69 -10.48
C LEU A 88 4.12 8.13 -9.03
N LEU A 89 4.23 9.44 -8.78
CA LEU A 89 4.37 10.00 -7.43
C LEU A 89 3.02 10.18 -6.72
N ALA A 90 1.91 10.23 -7.46
CA ALA A 90 0.58 10.47 -6.92
C ALA A 90 0.15 9.45 -5.84
N PRO A 91 0.37 8.12 -5.97
CA PRO A 91 0.01 7.16 -4.92
C PRO A 91 0.77 7.39 -3.61
N VAL A 92 2.07 7.72 -3.68
CA VAL A 92 2.91 7.98 -2.50
C VAL A 92 2.50 9.29 -1.83
N GLY A 93 2.23 10.34 -2.62
CA GLY A 93 1.71 11.61 -2.13
C GLY A 93 0.31 11.47 -1.50
N GLY A 94 -0.57 10.65 -2.10
CA GLY A 94 -1.89 10.36 -1.57
C GLY A 94 -1.85 9.67 -0.21
N ILE A 95 -0.98 8.66 -0.04
CA ILE A 95 -0.77 8.01 1.27
C ILE A 95 -0.26 9.03 2.29
N GLY A 96 0.70 9.89 1.92
CA GLY A 96 1.20 10.95 2.80
C GLY A 96 0.12 11.94 3.23
N LEU A 97 -0.77 12.34 2.32
CA LEU A 97 -1.92 13.20 2.63
C LEU A 97 -2.91 12.52 3.58
N CYS A 98 -3.21 11.24 3.39
CA CYS A 98 -4.08 10.49 4.30
C CYS A 98 -3.52 10.49 5.74
N PHE A 99 -2.22 10.27 5.91
CA PHE A 99 -1.57 10.34 7.22
C PHE A 99 -1.64 11.75 7.83
N LEU A 100 -1.40 12.79 7.03
CA LEU A 100 -1.51 14.18 7.48
C LEU A 100 -2.93 14.52 7.95
N SER A 101 -3.95 14.10 7.19
CA SER A 101 -5.36 14.35 7.54
C SER A 101 -5.80 13.58 8.80
N MET A 102 -5.31 12.36 9.00
CA MET A 102 -5.64 11.56 10.17
C MET A 102 -5.07 12.16 11.47
N ASP A 103 -3.85 12.71 11.44
CA ASP A 103 -3.24 13.45 12.57
C ASP A 103 -4.10 14.65 12.99
N PHE A 104 -4.58 15.41 12.01
CA PHE A 104 -5.46 16.56 12.25
C PHE A 104 -6.84 16.17 12.80
N SER A 105 -7.38 15.01 12.40
CA SER A 105 -8.72 14.59 12.81
C SER A 105 -8.80 14.06 14.25
N PHE A 106 -7.72 13.49 14.79
CA PHE A 106 -7.70 12.92 16.15
C PHE A 106 -7.34 13.93 17.24
N VAL A 107 -6.84 15.11 16.87
CA VAL A 107 -6.47 16.19 17.81
C VAL A 107 -7.30 17.44 17.48
N PRO A 108 -8.43 17.70 18.18
CA PRO A 108 -9.30 18.84 17.88
C PRO A 108 -8.77 20.19 18.42
N THR A 109 -7.48 20.31 18.76
CA THR A 109 -6.93 21.55 19.32
C THR A 109 -6.44 22.50 18.23
N PRO A 110 -7.03 23.71 18.11
CA PRO A 110 -6.47 24.74 17.24
C PRO A 110 -5.15 25.20 17.86
N LEU A 111 -4.10 25.30 17.04
CA LEU A 111 -2.84 25.99 17.38
C LEU A 111 -1.91 25.28 18.40
N ARG A 112 -1.44 24.07 18.07
CA ARG A 112 -0.16 23.59 18.62
C ARG A 112 0.74 22.91 17.58
N PHE A 113 1.21 23.71 16.61
CA PHE A 113 2.34 23.42 15.70
C PHE A 113 3.70 23.26 16.43
N SER A 114 3.71 22.87 17.71
CA SER A 114 4.92 22.68 18.51
C SER A 114 5.05 21.27 19.10
N GLY A 115 4.08 20.37 18.90
CA GLY A 115 4.05 19.04 19.52
C GLY A 115 4.01 17.83 18.58
N SER A 116 3.55 17.98 17.32
CA SER A 116 3.56 16.89 16.32
C SER A 116 4.93 16.76 15.61
N SER A 117 5.98 17.35 16.19
CA SER A 117 7.34 17.32 15.63
C SER A 117 7.90 15.90 15.53
N HIS A 118 7.46 14.93 16.34
CA HIS A 118 7.99 13.56 16.26
C HIS A 118 7.43 12.75 15.08
N SER A 119 6.13 12.81 14.79
CA SER A 119 5.53 12.04 13.68
C SER A 119 5.89 12.64 12.32
N VAL A 120 5.81 13.97 12.21
CA VAL A 120 6.13 14.70 10.98
C VAL A 120 7.64 14.69 10.70
N SER A 121 8.50 14.82 11.73
CA SER A 121 9.95 14.71 11.53
C SER A 121 10.35 13.29 11.13
N HIS A 122 9.71 12.26 11.69
CA HIS A 122 9.97 10.87 11.29
C HIS A 122 9.53 10.59 9.84
N PHE A 123 8.38 11.13 9.42
CA PHE A 123 7.91 11.03 8.04
C PHE A 123 8.79 11.83 7.06
N CYS A 124 9.21 13.05 7.41
CA CYS A 124 10.20 13.81 6.63
C CYS A 124 11.54 13.08 6.53
N SER A 125 12.03 12.48 7.62
CA SER A 125 13.25 11.68 7.62
C SER A 125 13.16 10.46 6.70
N ILE A 126 11.98 9.82 6.65
CA ILE A 126 11.69 8.70 5.74
C ILE A 126 11.64 9.19 4.28
N LEU A 127 11.02 10.35 4.03
CA LEU A 127 10.95 10.97 2.70
C LEU A 127 12.31 11.42 2.18
N ASP A 128 13.13 12.06 3.02
CA ASP A 128 14.50 12.49 2.69
C ASP A 128 15.40 11.27 2.45
N GLY A 129 15.25 10.20 3.24
CA GLY A 129 15.92 8.92 3.02
C GLY A 129 15.52 8.22 1.71
N PHE A 130 14.28 8.42 1.26
CA PHE A 130 13.80 7.89 -0.02
C PHE A 130 14.26 8.76 -1.20
N ALA A 131 14.13 10.08 -1.10
CA ALA A 131 14.50 11.04 -2.13
C ALA A 131 16.01 11.01 -2.45
N SER A 132 16.85 10.92 -1.41
CA SER A 132 18.31 10.78 -1.56
C SER A 132 18.73 9.50 -2.28
N ARG A 133 17.99 8.40 -2.09
CA ARG A 133 18.26 7.12 -2.78
C ARG A 133 17.74 7.09 -4.22
N VAL A 134 16.63 7.77 -4.49
CA VAL A 134 16.10 7.92 -5.85
C VAL A 134 17.02 8.80 -6.71
N GLY A 135 17.60 9.86 -6.13
CA GLY A 135 18.56 10.73 -6.83
C GLY A 135 19.91 10.08 -7.15
N SER A 136 20.26 8.96 -6.50
CA SER A 136 21.51 8.22 -6.72
C SER A 136 21.43 7.09 -7.74
N LEU A 137 20.25 6.85 -8.35
CA LEU A 137 20.10 5.85 -9.40
C LEU A 137 20.60 6.44 -10.74
N PRO A 138 21.54 5.79 -11.43
CA PRO A 138 21.96 6.23 -12.76
C PRO A 138 20.76 6.19 -13.72
N ALA A 139 20.64 7.24 -14.54
CA ALA A 139 19.58 7.41 -15.54
C ALA A 139 19.60 6.32 -16.62
#